data_AF-A0AAD6WP08-F1
#
_entry.id   AF-A0AAD6WP08-F1
#
_cell.length_a   1.000
_cell.length_b   1.000
_cell.length_c   1.000
_cell.angle_alpha   90.00
_cell.angle_beta   90.00
_cell.angle_gamma   90.00
#
_symmetry.space_group_name_H-M   'P 1'
#
loop_
_entity.id
_entity.type
_entity.pdbx_description
1 polymer ?
#
loop_
_entity_poly.entity_id
_entity_poly.type
_entity_poly.pdbx_seq_one_letter_code
_entity_poly.pdbx_strand_id
1 'polypeptide(L)'
;STRDGRAAFALWWGANSKRNCAYVVEGKATDGSAGALAVLCAARDAPLDTNLLIYMSSQYTIRSFCYWAGDNETRGWSCANGDELRDAVEWLAARRGA
;
A
#
# COMPACT_ATOMS: atom_id res chain seq x y z
N SER A 1 -2.48 12.78 -21.22
CA SER A 1 -1.10 12.35 -21.50
C SER A 1 -0.87 11.00 -20.85
N THR A 2 -1.14 9.91 -21.57
CA THR A 2 -0.84 8.54 -21.13
C THR A 2 0.61 8.24 -21.50
N ARG A 3 1.54 8.64 -20.63
CA ARG A 3 2.84 7.96 -20.58
C ARG A 3 2.57 6.62 -19.89
N ASP A 4 3.06 5.53 -20.48
CA ASP A 4 3.16 4.25 -19.77
C ASP A 4 4.00 4.49 -18.52
N GLY A 5 3.31 4.73 -17.40
CA GLY A 5 3.93 5.15 -16.17
C GLY A 5 4.69 3.96 -15.61
N ARG A 6 6.01 4.12 -15.46
CA ARG A 6 6.81 3.18 -14.68
C ARG A 6 6.80 3.70 -13.25
N ALA A 7 6.34 2.87 -12.32
CA ALA A 7 6.45 3.13 -10.90
C ALA A 7 7.14 1.96 -10.22
N ALA A 8 7.76 2.22 -9.08
CA ALA A 8 8.42 1.22 -8.27
C ALA A 8 8.24 1.61 -6.80
N PHE A 9 8.33 0.62 -5.92
CA PHE A 9 8.35 0.84 -4.48
C PHE A 9 9.40 -0.06 -3.82
N ALA A 10 9.78 0.30 -2.61
CA ALA A 10 10.70 -0.48 -1.79
C ALA A 10 10.22 -0.53 -0.35
N LEU A 11 10.47 -1.66 0.31
CA LEU A 11 10.25 -1.84 1.73
C LEU A 11 11.59 -1.95 2.44
N TRP A 12 11.74 -1.14 3.48
CA TRP A 12 12.92 -1.17 4.34
C TRP A 12 12.50 -1.45 5.78
N TRP A 13 12.94 -2.60 6.28
CA TRP A 13 12.63 -3.14 7.61
C TRP A 13 13.77 -2.95 8.61
N GLY A 14 14.89 -2.35 8.19
CA GLY A 14 16.09 -2.18 8.99
C GLY A 14 17.36 -2.65 8.29
N ALA A 15 18.52 -2.29 8.85
CA ALA A 15 19.82 -2.73 8.34
C ALA A 15 19.93 -4.27 8.35
N ASN A 16 20.43 -4.84 7.25
CA ASN A 16 20.64 -6.29 7.06
C ASN A 16 19.38 -7.17 7.20
N SER A 17 18.18 -6.59 7.19
CA SER A 17 16.95 -7.36 7.19
C SER A 17 16.79 -8.10 5.86
N LYS A 18 16.61 -9.43 5.92
CA LYS A 18 16.29 -10.27 4.75
C LYS A 18 14.93 -9.94 4.12
N ARG A 19 14.11 -9.13 4.80
CA ARG A 19 12.80 -8.66 4.31
C ARG A 19 12.90 -7.39 3.48
N ASN A 20 14.06 -6.73 3.43
CA ASN A 20 14.24 -5.56 2.57
C ASN A 20 14.07 -5.97 1.10
N CYS A 21 13.22 -5.25 0.38
CA CYS A 21 12.88 -5.59 -1.00
C CYS A 21 12.55 -4.34 -1.81
N ALA A 22 12.63 -4.46 -3.14
CA ALA A 22 12.23 -3.44 -4.10
C ALA A 22 11.53 -4.12 -5.28
N TYR A 23 10.41 -3.54 -5.71
CA TYR A 23 9.58 -4.08 -6.76
C TYR A 23 9.26 -2.99 -7.80
N VAL A 24 9.23 -3.40 -9.06
CA VAL A 24 8.67 -2.60 -10.16
C VAL A 24 7.19 -2.94 -10.29
N VAL A 25 6.35 -1.93 -10.42
CA VAL A 25 4.92 -2.13 -10.67
C VAL A 25 4.71 -2.37 -12.16
N GLU A 26 4.18 -3.53 -12.49
CA GLU A 26 3.92 -3.91 -13.88
C GLU A 26 2.68 -3.18 -14.45
N GLY A 27 2.67 -2.98 -15.78
CA GLY A 27 1.55 -2.36 -16.47
C GLY A 27 1.48 -0.83 -16.34
N LYS A 28 0.27 -0.29 -16.33
CA LYS A 28 0.02 1.15 -16.28
C LYS A 28 0.16 1.67 -14.85
N ALA A 29 1.40 1.75 -14.38
CA ALA A 29 1.67 2.10 -12.99
C ALA A 29 1.61 3.62 -12.75
N THR A 30 1.21 3.99 -11.53
CA THR A 30 1.22 5.37 -11.03
C THR A 30 1.91 5.41 -9.69
N ASP A 31 2.32 6.60 -9.24
CA ASP A 31 2.85 6.77 -7.88
C ASP A 31 1.83 6.31 -6.82
N GLY A 32 0.53 6.46 -7.12
CA GLY A 32 -0.56 5.99 -6.28
C GLY A 32 -0.61 4.46 -6.17
N SER A 33 -0.51 3.75 -7.30
CA SER A 33 -0.50 2.28 -7.29
C SER A 33 0.76 1.73 -6.62
N ALA A 34 1.93 2.34 -6.83
CA ALA A 34 3.15 1.96 -6.11
C ALA A 34 3.01 2.14 -4.59
N GLY A 35 2.40 3.24 -4.13
CA GLY A 35 2.13 3.44 -2.71
C GLY A 35 1.14 2.43 -2.14
N ALA A 36 0.05 2.12 -2.86
CA ALA A 36 -0.93 1.13 -2.41
C ALA A 36 -0.31 -0.28 -2.30
N LEU A 37 0.45 -0.68 -3.32
CA LEU A 37 1.16 -1.98 -3.34
C LEU A 37 2.25 -2.07 -2.26
N ALA A 38 2.93 -0.96 -1.95
CA ALA A 38 3.88 -0.91 -0.83
C ALA A 38 3.19 -1.22 0.50
N VAL A 39 2.02 -0.62 0.75
CA VAL A 39 1.23 -0.88 1.96
C VAL A 39 0.73 -2.32 1.99
N LEU A 40 0.22 -2.84 0.87
CA LEU A 40 -0.21 -4.23 0.74
C LEU A 40 0.93 -5.20 1.10
N CYS A 41 2.11 -5.04 0.48
CA CYS A 41 3.26 -5.89 0.76
C CYS A 41 3.72 -5.76 2.21
N ALA A 42 3.77 -4.54 2.77
CA ALA A 42 4.13 -4.35 4.17
C ALA A 42 3.15 -5.01 5.14
N ALA A 43 1.84 -4.90 4.88
CA ALA A 43 0.79 -5.49 5.71
C ALA A 43 0.82 -7.03 5.67
N ARG A 44 1.12 -7.60 4.49
CA ARG A 44 1.27 -9.05 4.28
C ARG A 44 2.54 -9.62 4.91
N ASP A 45 3.67 -8.91 4.81
CA ASP A 45 4.99 -9.42 5.25
C ASP A 45 5.23 -9.26 6.75
N ALA A 46 4.56 -8.32 7.41
CA ALA A 46 4.65 -8.14 8.86
C ALA A 46 3.82 -9.19 9.62
N PRO A 47 4.32 -9.76 10.74
CA PRO A 47 3.52 -10.63 11.61
C PRO A 47 2.19 -10.00 12.01
N LEU A 48 1.08 -10.73 11.87
CA LEU A 48 -0.29 -10.20 12.02
C LEU A 48 -0.66 -9.77 13.44
N ASP A 49 0.07 -10.26 14.43
CA ASP A 49 -0.09 -10.08 15.87
C ASP A 49 0.80 -8.97 16.44
N THR A 50 1.42 -8.17 15.57
CA THR A 50 2.30 -7.06 15.96
C THR A 50 1.79 -5.74 15.42
N ASN A 51 2.01 -4.67 16.17
CA ASN A 51 1.73 -3.32 15.68
C ASN A 51 2.66 -3.00 14.52
N LEU A 52 2.08 -2.61 13.38
CA LEU A 52 2.81 -2.23 12.17
C LEU A 52 2.73 -0.72 11.98
N LEU A 53 3.89 -0.06 11.98
CA LEU A 53 4.01 1.36 11.66
C LEU A 53 4.66 1.52 10.29
N ILE A 54 3.91 2.12 9.35
CA ILE A 54 4.36 2.34 7.98
C ILE A 54 4.72 3.81 7.81
N TYR A 55 5.97 4.08 7.44
CA TYR A 55 6.44 5.43 7.12
C TYR A 55 6.43 5.63 5.61
N MET A 56 5.75 6.67 5.14
CA MET A 56 5.72 7.06 3.74
C MET A 56 5.78 8.58 3.61
N SER A 57 6.35 9.06 2.50
CA SER A 57 6.35 10.49 2.13
C SER A 57 5.12 10.88 1.29
N SER A 58 4.46 9.91 0.65
CA SER A 58 3.30 10.14 -0.21
C SER A 58 2.07 10.54 0.60
N GLN A 59 1.72 11.82 0.53
CA GLN A 59 0.50 12.35 1.13
C GLN A 59 -0.77 11.74 0.52
N TYR A 60 -0.76 11.42 -0.78
CA TYR A 60 -1.86 10.71 -1.41
C TYR A 60 -2.08 9.36 -0.73
N THR A 61 -1.02 8.55 -0.59
CA THR A 61 -1.12 7.21 -0.02
C THR A 61 -1.55 7.27 1.45
N ILE A 62 -0.95 8.16 2.24
CA ILE A 62 -1.37 8.37 3.64
C ILE A 62 -2.85 8.71 3.72
N ARG A 63 -3.33 9.65 2.89
CA ARG A 63 -4.73 10.07 2.93
C ARG A 63 -5.69 8.98 2.46
N SER A 64 -5.31 8.21 1.45
CA SER A 64 -6.10 7.08 0.96
C SER A 64 -6.42 6.07 2.05
N PHE A 65 -5.44 5.75 2.91
CA PHE A 65 -5.64 4.78 3.99
C PHE A 65 -6.19 5.39 5.28
N CYS A 66 -5.78 6.61 5.66
CA CYS A 66 -6.15 7.19 6.94
C CYS A 66 -7.48 7.98 6.93
N TYR A 67 -7.92 8.48 5.78
CA TYR A 67 -9.09 9.36 5.71
C TYR A 67 -10.12 8.92 4.66
N TRP A 68 -9.69 8.34 3.54
CA TRP A 68 -10.60 8.05 2.42
C TRP A 68 -11.03 6.59 2.34
N ALA A 69 -10.41 5.68 3.09
CA ALA A 69 -10.69 4.25 3.00
C ALA A 69 -12.17 3.92 3.24
N GLY A 70 -12.77 4.46 4.30
CA GLY A 70 -14.20 4.22 4.60
C GLY A 70 -15.13 4.79 3.51
N ASP A 71 -14.88 6.02 3.05
CA ASP A 71 -15.67 6.62 1.97
C ASP A 71 -15.53 5.83 0.66
N ASN A 72 -14.32 5.35 0.34
CA ASN A 72 -14.07 4.53 -0.84
C ASN A 72 -14.76 3.16 -0.73
N GLU A 73 -14.74 2.52 0.44
CA GLU A 73 -15.44 1.26 0.70
C GLU A 73 -16.95 1.39 0.47
N THR A 74 -17.58 2.43 1.01
CA THR A 74 -19.03 2.68 0.80
C THR A 74 -19.40 2.93 -0.66
N ARG A 75 -18.44 3.37 -1.47
CA ARG A 75 -18.58 3.59 -2.92
C ARG A 75 -18.09 2.41 -3.76
N GLY A 76 -17.84 1.26 -3.13
CA GLY A 76 -17.40 0.04 -3.80
C GLY A 76 -16.03 0.18 -4.47
N TRP A 77 -15.13 0.98 -3.91
CA TRP A 77 -13.76 1.19 -4.40
C TRP A 77 -13.67 1.74 -5.83
N SER A 78 -14.68 2.48 -6.29
CA SER A 78 -14.77 3.06 -7.64
C SER A 78 -13.81 4.25 -7.92
N CYS A 79 -12.66 4.28 -7.24
CA CYS A 79 -11.66 5.35 -7.31
C CYS A 79 -10.37 4.89 -8.03
N ALA A 80 -9.46 5.82 -8.29
CA ALA A 80 -8.16 5.48 -8.88
C ALA A 80 -7.36 4.56 -7.94
N ASN A 81 -6.81 3.47 -8.48
CA ASN A 81 -6.11 2.41 -7.74
C ASN A 81 -7.01 1.71 -6.70
N GLY A 82 -8.33 1.70 -6.93
CA GLY A 82 -9.31 1.20 -5.97
C GLY A 82 -9.13 -0.28 -5.62
N ASP A 83 -8.75 -1.11 -6.59
CA ASP A 83 -8.48 -2.53 -6.36
C ASP A 83 -7.27 -2.72 -5.44
N GLU A 84 -6.14 -2.05 -5.72
CA GLU A 84 -4.94 -2.16 -4.88
C GLU A 84 -5.17 -1.59 -3.47
N LEU A 85 -5.96 -0.53 -3.35
CA LEU A 85 -6.34 0.04 -2.06
C LEU A 85 -7.24 -0.90 -1.26
N ARG A 86 -8.23 -1.53 -1.91
CA ARG A 86 -9.11 -2.53 -1.28
C ARG A 86 -8.29 -3.68 -0.72
N ASP A 87 -7.45 -4.29 -1.56
CA ASP A 87 -6.66 -5.47 -1.18
C ASP A 87 -5.71 -5.13 -0.02
N ALA A 88 -5.10 -3.94 -0.03
CA ALA A 88 -4.27 -3.46 1.07
C ALA A 88 -5.09 -3.28 2.37
N VAL A 89 -6.29 -2.70 2.29
CA VAL A 89 -7.17 -2.50 3.46
C VAL A 89 -7.63 -3.84 4.04
N GLU A 90 -7.95 -4.84 3.22
CA GLU A 90 -8.31 -6.18 3.69
C GLU A 90 -7.16 -6.80 4.52
N TRP A 91 -5.93 -6.71 4.04
CA TRP A 91 -4.76 -7.19 4.79
C TRP A 91 -4.51 -6.41 6.08
N LEU A 92 -4.72 -5.09 6.07
CA LEU A 92 -4.61 -4.27 7.27
C LEU A 92 -5.71 -4.62 8.30
N ALA A 93 -6.95 -4.84 7.85
CA ALA A 93 -8.09 -5.19 8.70
C ALA A 93 -7.94 -6.59 9.32
N ALA A 94 -7.23 -7.51 8.66
CA ALA A 94 -6.94 -8.84 9.20
C ALA A 94 -5.93 -8.83 10.37
N ARG A 95 -5.21 -7.72 10.60
CA ARG A 95 -4.21 -7.61 11.66
C ARG A 95 -4.90 -7.46 13.01
N ARG A 96 -4.43 -8.21 14.01
CA ARG A 96 -4.90 -8.08 15.40
C ARG A 96 -3.91 -7.16 16.10
N GLY A 97 -4.30 -5.90 16.29
CA GLY A 97 -3.56 -5.01 17.19
C GLY A 97 -3.46 -5.66 18.57
N ALA A 98 -2.29 -5.56 19.20
CA ALA A 98 -2.09 -6.01 20.58
C ALA A 98 -2.97 -5.23 21.56
#